data_AF-A0A1V0GVC7-F1
#
_entry.id   AF-A0A1V0GVC7-F1
#
_cell.length_a   1.000
_cell.length_b   1.000
_cell.length_c   1.000
_cell.angle_alpha   90.00
_cell.angle_beta   90.00
_cell.angle_gamma   90.00
#
_symmetry.space_group_name_H-M   'P 1'
#
loop_
_entity.id
_entity.type
_entity.pdbx_description
1 polymer ?
#
loop_
_entity_poly.entity_id
_entity_poly.type
_entity_poly.pdbx_seq_one_letter_code
_entity_poly.pdbx_strand_id
1 'polypeptide(L)'
;MTSGACVLSGGRVGIFDGPELLALVEDSKPGGTAIAHLRRSGDRLRIWDGAMLSRPVADITLAENAPAIVPLPPFDIFCGGALRMPLIHGRTLGDANILLADHGWEQAGPAPPSDPIAAELVANGFTGVEHCSGTGFGFCTLSFVQGLATASVLTFGDLNLPAGPLVADYDVTCPDLPSQPG
;
A
#
# COMPACT_ATOMS: atom_id res chain seq x y z
N MET A 1 6.10 27.07 2.56
CA MET A 1 5.13 26.03 2.97
C MET A 1 5.82 25.09 3.94
N THR A 2 5.25 24.87 5.11
CA THR A 2 5.73 23.87 6.08
C THR A 2 4.79 22.69 6.02
N SER A 3 5.29 21.55 5.59
CA SER A 3 4.58 20.29 5.68
C SER A 3 5.03 19.57 6.96
N GLY A 4 4.09 18.90 7.63
CA GLY A 4 4.34 18.15 8.85
C GLY A 4 4.08 16.67 8.62
N ALA A 5 4.96 15.81 9.14
CA ALA A 5 4.74 14.38 9.19
C ALA A 5 4.62 13.94 10.65
N CYS A 6 3.76 12.96 10.92
CA CYS A 6 3.62 12.36 12.23
C CYS A 6 4.34 11.02 12.24
N VAL A 7 5.24 10.83 13.20
CA VAL A 7 5.87 9.53 13.47
C VAL A 7 5.24 8.99 14.74
N LEU A 8 4.66 7.80 14.64
CA LEU A 8 4.04 7.14 15.79
C LEU A 8 5.08 6.27 16.49
N SER A 9 5.09 6.30 17.82
CA SER A 9 6.02 5.51 18.63
C SER A 9 5.29 4.81 19.79
N GLY A 10 5.80 3.65 20.21
CA GLY A 10 5.32 2.91 21.37
C GLY A 10 3.92 2.30 21.25
N GLY A 11 3.39 2.14 20.03
CA GLY A 11 2.08 1.52 19.83
C GLY A 11 2.10 0.02 20.13
N ARG A 12 0.95 -0.48 20.60
CA ARG A 12 0.75 -1.87 21.03
C ARG A 12 -0.64 -2.32 20.60
N VAL A 13 -0.80 -3.60 20.34
CA VAL A 13 -2.10 -4.20 20.00
C VAL A 13 -2.45 -5.26 21.03
N GLY A 14 -3.52 -5.03 21.78
CA GLY A 14 -4.12 -6.05 22.65
C GLY A 14 -5.23 -6.79 21.91
N ILE A 15 -5.29 -8.11 22.07
CA ILE A 15 -6.33 -8.98 21.54
C ILE A 15 -7.05 -9.61 22.73
N PHE A 16 -8.37 -9.47 22.77
CA PHE A 16 -9.17 -9.81 23.95
C PHE A 16 -10.33 -10.76 23.60
N ASP A 17 -10.72 -11.60 24.56
CA ASP A 17 -12.01 -12.29 24.60
C ASP A 17 -12.78 -11.81 25.83
N GLY A 18 -13.79 -10.97 25.60
CA GLY A 18 -14.45 -10.22 26.65
C GLY A 18 -13.44 -9.38 27.46
N PRO A 19 -13.33 -9.57 28.79
CA PRO A 19 -12.36 -8.86 29.63
C PRO A 19 -10.96 -9.50 29.65
N GLU A 20 -10.78 -10.69 29.08
CA GLU A 20 -9.53 -11.44 29.12
C GLU A 20 -8.59 -11.03 27.99
N LEU A 21 -7.35 -10.68 28.31
CA LEU A 21 -6.30 -10.42 27.32
C LEU A 21 -5.74 -11.76 26.81
N LEU A 22 -6.04 -12.10 25.57
CA LEU A 22 -5.53 -13.31 24.91
C LEU A 22 -4.10 -13.15 24.40
N ALA A 23 -3.76 -11.98 23.86
CA ALA A 23 -2.44 -11.71 23.31
C ALA A 23 -2.11 -10.21 23.31
N LEU A 24 -0.82 -9.89 23.43
CA LEU A 24 -0.28 -8.55 23.29
C LEU A 24 0.80 -8.55 22.20
N VAL A 25 0.66 -7.65 21.23
CA VAL A 25 1.65 -7.42 20.18
C VAL A 25 2.34 -6.09 20.44
N GLU A 26 3.67 -6.13 20.48
CA GLU A 26 4.54 -4.99 20.72
C GLU A 26 5.73 -5.05 19.77
N ASP A 27 6.49 -3.96 19.69
CA ASP A 27 7.71 -3.93 18.90
C ASP A 27 8.75 -4.92 19.42
N SER A 28 9.31 -5.71 18.51
CA SER A 28 10.26 -6.77 18.84
C SER A 28 11.66 -6.26 19.20
N LYS A 29 11.98 -4.98 19.01
CA LYS A 29 13.34 -4.44 19.22
C LYS A 29 13.36 -3.01 19.79
N PRO A 30 14.28 -2.71 20.74
CA PRO A 30 14.64 -1.34 21.08
C PRO A 30 15.11 -0.59 19.83
N GLY A 31 14.47 0.53 19.50
CA GLY A 31 14.76 1.30 18.28
C GLY A 31 14.12 0.74 17.00
N GLY A 32 13.26 -0.28 17.09
CA GLY A 32 12.39 -0.71 15.99
C GLY A 32 11.32 0.34 15.67
N THR A 33 10.78 0.28 14.47
CA THR A 33 9.66 1.13 14.05
C THR A 33 8.39 0.69 14.76
N ALA A 34 7.69 1.63 15.39
CA ALA A 34 6.58 1.27 16.26
C ALA A 34 5.36 0.73 15.53
N ILE A 35 4.46 0.02 16.20
CA ILE A 35 3.13 -0.26 15.64
C ILE A 35 2.34 1.04 15.56
N ALA A 36 1.84 1.40 14.39
CA ALA A 36 1.01 2.58 14.18
C ALA A 36 -0.47 2.26 14.25
N HIS A 37 -0.92 1.36 13.38
CA HIS A 37 -2.33 1.05 13.20
C HIS A 37 -2.52 -0.34 12.60
N LEU A 38 -3.78 -0.79 12.61
CA LEU A 38 -4.20 -2.03 11.97
C LEU A 38 -5.09 -1.70 10.77
N ARG A 39 -4.92 -2.43 9.67
CA ARG A 39 -5.83 -2.39 8.51
C ARG A 39 -6.31 -3.78 8.19
N ARG A 40 -7.60 -3.95 7.89
CA ARG A 40 -8.11 -5.22 7.41
C ARG A 40 -7.55 -5.52 6.02
N SER A 41 -7.06 -6.74 5.82
CA SER A 41 -6.68 -7.28 4.50
C SER A 41 -7.34 -8.65 4.34
N GLY A 42 -8.41 -8.72 3.57
CA GLY A 42 -9.23 -9.93 3.44
C GLY A 42 -9.80 -10.43 4.78
N ASP A 43 -9.39 -11.63 5.16
CA ASP A 43 -9.72 -12.33 6.41
C ASP A 43 -8.71 -12.07 7.55
N ARG A 44 -7.74 -11.18 7.33
CA ARG A 44 -6.64 -10.89 8.26
C ARG A 44 -6.67 -9.45 8.74
N LEU A 45 -5.97 -9.19 9.85
CA LEU A 45 -5.63 -7.83 10.29
C LEU A 45 -4.14 -7.58 10.07
N ARG A 46 -3.82 -6.64 9.20
CA ARG A 46 -2.44 -6.25 8.89
C ARG A 46 -1.95 -5.21 9.87
N ILE A 47 -0.76 -5.45 10.43
CA ILE A 47 -0.02 -4.53 11.28
C ILE A 47 0.79 -3.59 10.38
N TRP A 48 0.71 -2.29 10.68
CA TRP A 48 1.47 -1.24 9.99
C TRP A 48 2.42 -0.54 10.95
N ASP A 49 3.61 -0.22 10.47
CA ASP A 49 4.63 0.48 11.25
C ASP A 49 4.36 2.01 11.32
N GLY A 50 5.00 2.67 12.28
CA GLY A 50 4.88 4.09 12.58
C GLY A 50 6.01 4.93 12.00
N ALA A 51 6.72 4.41 10.99
CA ALA A 51 7.67 5.21 10.25
C ALA A 51 6.96 6.36 9.54
N MET A 52 7.75 7.35 9.10
CA MET A 52 7.25 8.46 8.30
C MET A 52 6.49 7.98 7.05
N LEU A 53 7.01 6.93 6.41
CA LEU A 53 6.30 6.17 5.40
C LEU A 53 5.87 4.85 6.03
N SER A 54 4.62 4.81 6.51
CA SER A 54 4.07 3.63 7.16
C SER A 54 4.06 2.46 6.19
N ARG A 55 4.55 1.30 6.64
CA ARG A 55 4.60 0.07 5.84
C ARG A 55 3.96 -1.09 6.57
N PRO A 56 3.38 -2.05 5.83
CA PRO A 56 2.92 -3.28 6.44
C PRO A 56 4.11 -4.11 6.94
N VAL A 57 3.95 -4.78 8.08
CA VAL A 57 5.02 -5.58 8.71
C VAL A 57 4.67 -7.04 8.92
N ALA A 58 3.42 -7.34 9.27
CA ALA A 58 2.93 -8.69 9.54
C ALA A 58 1.40 -8.72 9.50
N ASP A 59 0.82 -9.91 9.39
CA ASP A 59 -0.62 -10.11 9.54
C ASP A 59 -0.92 -10.81 10.87
N ILE A 60 -2.07 -10.50 11.44
CA ILE A 60 -2.70 -11.23 12.55
C ILE A 60 -3.81 -12.10 11.94
N THR A 61 -3.79 -13.38 12.27
CA THR A 61 -4.80 -14.38 11.88
C THR A 61 -5.37 -15.06 13.13
N LEU A 62 -6.51 -15.73 12.98
CA LEU A 62 -7.04 -16.62 14.01
C LEU A 62 -6.73 -18.06 13.59
N ALA A 63 -5.74 -18.68 14.24
CA ALA A 63 -5.38 -20.08 14.04
C ALA A 63 -5.87 -20.89 15.23
N GLU A 64 -6.68 -21.93 14.99
CA GLU A 64 -7.19 -22.82 16.06
C GLU A 64 -7.90 -22.07 17.22
N ASN A 65 -8.60 -20.97 16.88
CA ASN A 65 -9.23 -20.02 17.82
C ASN A 65 -8.26 -19.20 18.71
N ALA A 66 -6.97 -19.17 18.38
CA ALA A 66 -5.97 -18.31 19.01
C ALA A 66 -5.43 -17.28 18.01
N PRO A 67 -5.16 -16.03 18.44
CA PRO A 67 -4.48 -15.07 17.59
C PRO A 67 -3.04 -15.47 17.28
N ALA A 68 -2.64 -15.39 16.01
CA ALA A 68 -1.29 -15.68 15.57
C ALA A 68 -0.75 -14.57 14.65
N ILE A 69 0.48 -14.11 14.93
CA ILE A 69 1.22 -13.20 14.05
C ILE A 69 1.95 -14.02 13.00
N VAL A 70 1.70 -13.74 11.74
CA VAL A 70 2.29 -14.44 10.60
C VAL A 70 2.98 -13.45 9.65
N PRO A 71 4.00 -13.91 8.89
CA PRO A 71 4.63 -13.10 7.86
C PRO A 71 3.63 -12.57 6.84
N LEU A 72 3.93 -11.41 6.25
CA LEU A 72 3.12 -10.87 5.16
C LEU A 72 3.10 -11.83 3.97
N PRO A 73 1.94 -12.05 3.34
CA PRO A 73 1.90 -12.73 2.07
C PRO A 73 2.62 -11.88 1.00
N PRO A 74 3.26 -12.50 -0.01
CA PRO A 74 3.90 -11.75 -1.09
C PRO A 74 2.90 -11.03 -2.00
N PHE A 75 1.61 -11.33 -1.86
CA PHE A 75 0.52 -10.72 -2.62
C PHE A 75 -0.66 -10.41 -1.71
N ASP A 76 -1.32 -9.29 -1.96
CA ASP A 76 -2.70 -9.08 -1.57
C ASP A 76 -3.65 -9.66 -2.62
N ILE A 77 -4.80 -10.10 -2.13
CA ILE A 77 -5.82 -10.78 -2.93
C ILE A 77 -7.06 -9.89 -2.99
N PHE A 78 -7.51 -9.62 -4.21
CA PHE A 78 -8.65 -8.74 -4.50
C PHE A 78 -9.71 -9.48 -5.32
N CYS A 79 -10.90 -8.89 -5.38
CA CYS A 79 -12.01 -9.32 -6.23
C CYS A 79 -12.36 -10.81 -6.08
N GLY A 80 -12.53 -11.26 -4.83
CA GLY A 80 -12.91 -12.65 -4.53
C GLY A 80 -11.84 -13.69 -4.88
N GLY A 81 -10.57 -13.30 -5.01
CA GLY A 81 -9.49 -14.22 -5.38
C GLY A 81 -9.04 -14.10 -6.83
N ALA A 82 -9.77 -13.36 -7.67
CA ALA A 82 -9.48 -13.25 -9.09
C ALA A 82 -8.22 -12.42 -9.39
N LEU A 83 -7.92 -11.43 -8.55
CA LEU A 83 -6.79 -10.52 -8.75
C LEU A 83 -5.78 -10.64 -7.63
N ARG A 84 -4.50 -10.55 -8.00
CA ARG A 84 -3.37 -10.60 -7.09
C ARG A 84 -2.55 -9.34 -7.30
N MET A 85 -2.34 -8.59 -6.23
CA MET A 85 -1.47 -7.41 -6.22
C MET A 85 -0.19 -7.77 -5.48
N PRO A 86 0.98 -7.75 -6.13
CA PRO A 86 2.25 -7.92 -5.43
C PRO A 86 2.41 -6.88 -4.32
N LEU A 87 3.00 -7.28 -3.18
CA LEU A 87 3.29 -6.34 -2.11
C LEU A 87 4.43 -5.40 -2.53
N ILE A 88 4.07 -4.17 -2.91
CA ILE A 88 4.99 -3.16 -3.46
C ILE A 88 5.36 -2.03 -2.49
N HIS A 89 4.79 -1.98 -1.28
CA HIS A 89 5.09 -0.95 -0.28
C HIS A 89 6.59 -0.78 -0.04
N GLY A 90 7.06 0.47 -0.09
CA GLY A 90 8.46 0.84 0.13
C GLY A 90 9.42 0.51 -1.01
N ARG A 91 8.94 -0.04 -2.13
CA ARG A 91 9.74 -0.16 -3.37
C ARG A 91 9.78 1.17 -4.10
N THR A 92 10.81 1.37 -4.93
CA THR A 92 10.80 2.48 -5.90
C THR A 92 9.69 2.24 -6.92
N LEU A 93 9.14 3.30 -7.51
CA LEU A 93 8.09 3.21 -8.53
C LEU A 93 8.58 2.41 -9.75
N GLY A 94 9.85 2.55 -10.13
CA GLY A 94 10.47 1.77 -11.19
C GLY A 94 10.50 0.26 -10.89
N ASP A 95 10.94 -0.13 -9.68
CA ASP A 95 10.93 -1.54 -9.27
C ASP A 95 9.51 -2.09 -9.14
N ALA A 96 8.58 -1.26 -8.65
CA ALA A 96 7.16 -1.61 -8.58
C ALA A 96 6.59 -1.83 -9.98
N ASN A 97 6.87 -0.96 -10.95
CA ASN A 97 6.42 -1.11 -12.34
C ASN A 97 6.86 -2.44 -12.94
N ILE A 98 8.12 -2.82 -12.76
CA ILE A 98 8.65 -4.10 -13.27
C ILE A 98 7.91 -5.27 -12.63
N LEU A 99 7.78 -5.27 -11.29
CA LEU A 99 7.09 -6.33 -10.57
C LEU A 99 5.59 -6.42 -10.93
N LEU A 100 4.94 -5.28 -11.10
CA LEU A 100 3.54 -5.20 -11.50
C LEU A 100 3.34 -5.74 -12.92
N ALA A 101 4.21 -5.36 -13.86
CA ALA A 101 4.17 -5.86 -15.24
C ALA A 101 4.34 -7.38 -15.30
N ASP A 102 5.27 -7.95 -14.52
CA ASP A 102 5.47 -9.40 -14.41
C ASP A 102 4.22 -10.14 -13.88
N HIS A 103 3.30 -9.41 -13.23
CA HIS A 103 2.03 -9.91 -12.71
C HIS A 103 0.79 -9.40 -13.45
N GLY A 104 0.98 -8.85 -14.66
CA GLY A 104 -0.09 -8.46 -15.57
C GLY A 104 -0.81 -7.15 -15.21
N TRP A 105 -0.18 -6.33 -14.38
CA TRP A 105 -0.60 -4.95 -14.12
C TRP A 105 0.23 -4.01 -14.98
N GLU A 106 -0.44 -3.18 -15.75
CA GLU A 106 0.20 -2.18 -16.61
C GLU A 106 -0.11 -0.78 -16.10
N GLN A 107 0.80 0.18 -16.27
CA GLN A 107 0.45 1.57 -16.02
C GLN A 107 -0.70 1.96 -16.97
N ALA A 108 -1.67 2.71 -16.45
CA ALA A 108 -2.72 3.23 -17.31
C ALA A 108 -2.09 4.08 -18.43
N GLY A 109 -2.76 4.05 -19.59
CA GLY A 109 -2.27 4.72 -20.79
C GLY A 109 -1.97 6.21 -20.58
N PRO A 110 -1.21 6.82 -21.50
CA PRO A 110 -0.83 8.22 -21.39
C PRO A 110 -2.06 9.12 -21.27
N ALA A 111 -2.08 9.93 -20.22
CA ALA A 111 -3.05 11.00 -20.02
C ALA A 111 -2.31 12.34 -19.97
N PRO A 112 -2.96 13.46 -20.37
CA PRO A 112 -2.39 14.78 -20.14
C PRO A 112 -2.11 14.96 -18.64
N PRO A 113 -0.92 15.45 -18.25
CA PRO A 113 -0.60 15.65 -16.84
C PRO A 113 -1.56 16.67 -16.23
N SER A 114 -2.05 16.37 -15.03
CA SER A 114 -2.97 17.23 -14.26
C SER A 114 -2.35 18.54 -13.80
N ASP A 115 -1.04 18.54 -13.61
CA ASP A 115 -0.26 19.63 -13.02
C ASP A 115 1.23 19.51 -13.41
N PRO A 116 2.05 20.55 -13.16
CA PRO A 116 3.48 20.54 -13.54
C PRO A 116 4.29 19.42 -12.86
N ILE A 117 3.93 19.01 -11.65
CA ILE A 117 4.64 17.96 -10.91
C ILE A 117 4.35 16.60 -11.56
N ALA A 118 3.10 16.35 -11.94
CA ALA A 118 2.74 15.18 -12.73
C ALA A 118 3.48 15.15 -14.08
N ALA A 119 3.67 16.31 -14.72
CA ALA A 119 4.40 16.40 -15.98
C ALA A 119 5.89 15.99 -15.85
N GLU A 120 6.53 16.28 -14.72
CA GLU A 120 7.91 15.84 -14.44
C GLU A 120 8.01 14.32 -14.37
N LEU A 121 7.07 13.68 -13.68
CA LEU A 121 7.05 12.22 -13.55
C LEU A 121 6.78 11.54 -14.91
N VAL A 122 5.91 12.14 -15.73
CA VAL A 122 5.69 11.69 -17.12
C VAL A 122 6.95 11.87 -17.99
N ALA A 123 7.67 12.98 -17.85
CA ALA A 123 8.93 13.20 -18.55
C ALA A 123 10.01 12.17 -18.15
N ASN A 124 9.92 11.64 -16.93
CA ASN A 124 10.78 10.56 -16.43
C ASN A 124 10.33 9.15 -16.88
N GLY A 125 9.32 9.05 -17.75
CA GLY A 125 8.90 7.80 -18.38
C GLY A 125 7.79 7.05 -17.65
N PHE A 126 7.20 7.62 -16.59
CA PHE A 126 6.07 7.03 -15.89
C PHE A 126 4.75 7.48 -16.51
N THR A 127 3.90 6.53 -16.89
CA THR A 127 2.54 6.82 -17.39
C THR A 127 1.49 6.62 -16.30
N GLY A 128 0.23 6.94 -16.60
CA GLY A 128 -0.87 6.78 -15.64
C GLY A 128 -0.84 7.74 -14.44
N VAL A 129 -0.07 8.83 -14.48
CA VAL A 129 -0.01 9.81 -13.38
C VAL A 129 -1.31 10.60 -13.33
N GLU A 130 -2.05 10.49 -12.23
CA GLU A 130 -3.38 11.12 -12.08
C GLU A 130 -3.29 12.49 -11.41
N HIS A 131 -2.57 12.58 -10.29
CA HIS A 131 -2.46 13.81 -9.50
C HIS A 131 -1.21 13.80 -8.63
N CYS A 132 -0.54 14.94 -8.50
CA CYS A 132 0.56 15.14 -7.57
C CYS A 132 0.30 16.29 -6.59
N SER A 133 0.60 16.05 -5.32
CA SER A 133 0.47 17.02 -4.24
C SER A 133 1.65 17.98 -4.21
N GLY A 134 1.37 19.30 -4.24
CA GLY A 134 2.37 20.36 -4.07
C GLY A 134 2.83 20.59 -2.62
N THR A 135 2.65 19.63 -1.72
CA THR A 135 2.91 19.78 -0.26
C THR A 135 4.38 19.62 0.14
N GLY A 136 5.29 19.45 -0.82
CA GLY A 136 6.74 19.28 -0.55
C GLY A 136 7.13 17.87 -0.10
N PHE A 137 6.18 16.94 0.04
CA PHE A 137 6.43 15.52 0.28
C PHE A 137 6.46 14.67 -0.99
N GLY A 138 6.13 15.26 -2.16
CA GLY A 138 6.14 14.56 -3.44
C GLY A 138 5.16 13.39 -3.51
N PHE A 139 3.98 13.54 -2.90
CA PHE A 139 2.93 12.54 -3.06
C PHE A 139 2.36 12.60 -4.47
N CYS A 140 2.30 11.47 -5.16
CA CYS A 140 1.62 11.35 -6.44
C CYS A 140 0.76 10.08 -6.44
N THR A 141 -0.38 10.16 -7.12
CA THR A 141 -1.23 9.00 -7.40
C THR A 141 -1.02 8.58 -8.84
N LEU A 142 -0.78 7.28 -9.05
CA LEU A 142 -0.67 6.66 -10.36
C LEU A 142 -1.70 5.56 -10.50
N SER A 143 -2.22 5.41 -11.71
CA SER A 143 -3.21 4.40 -12.08
C SER A 143 -2.52 3.25 -12.79
N PHE A 144 -2.87 2.02 -12.39
CA PHE A 144 -2.51 0.78 -13.08
C PHE A 144 -3.78 0.02 -13.44
N VAL A 145 -3.71 -0.81 -14.47
CA VAL A 145 -4.84 -1.57 -14.99
C VAL A 145 -4.48 -3.03 -15.16
N GLN A 146 -5.46 -3.90 -14.90
CA GLN A 146 -5.41 -5.32 -15.23
C GLN A 146 -6.81 -5.75 -15.70
N GLY A 147 -6.98 -5.83 -17.03
CA GLY A 147 -8.30 -6.04 -17.63
C GLY A 147 -9.24 -4.85 -17.34
N LEU A 148 -10.37 -5.10 -16.68
CA LEU A 148 -11.32 -4.05 -16.26
C LEU A 148 -11.05 -3.52 -14.85
N ALA A 149 -10.07 -4.06 -14.14
CA ALA A 149 -9.72 -3.63 -12.80
C ALA A 149 -8.72 -2.49 -12.86
N THR A 150 -8.81 -1.58 -11.89
CA THR A 150 -7.85 -0.48 -11.73
C THR A 150 -7.20 -0.54 -10.36
N ALA A 151 -5.95 -0.13 -10.28
CA ALA A 151 -5.24 0.06 -9.03
C ALA A 151 -4.75 1.50 -8.94
N SER A 152 -5.00 2.13 -7.80
CA SER A 152 -4.47 3.45 -7.47
C SER A 152 -3.25 3.24 -6.57
N VAL A 153 -2.07 3.64 -7.05
CA VAL A 153 -0.80 3.55 -6.34
C VAL A 153 -0.40 4.94 -5.88
N LEU A 154 -0.31 5.12 -4.56
CA LEU A 154 0.17 6.34 -3.94
C LEU A 154 1.68 6.24 -3.75
N THR A 155 2.42 7.24 -4.20
CA THR A 155 3.88 7.34 -4.01
C THR A 155 4.23 8.47 -3.04
N PHE A 156 5.45 8.45 -2.53
CA PHE A 156 6.01 9.44 -1.62
C PHE A 156 7.50 9.65 -1.91
N GLY A 157 7.96 10.90 -1.86
CA GLY A 157 9.39 11.26 -1.93
C GLY A 157 9.77 11.98 -3.22
N ASP A 158 11.08 11.96 -3.53
CA ASP A 158 11.66 12.73 -4.63
C ASP A 158 11.31 12.11 -5.99
N LEU A 159 10.69 12.92 -6.86
CA LEU A 159 10.21 12.56 -8.18
C LEU A 159 11.32 12.56 -9.24
N ASN A 160 12.47 13.16 -8.93
CA ASN A 160 13.61 13.27 -9.83
C ASN A 160 14.58 12.09 -9.74
N LEU A 161 14.31 11.13 -8.85
CA LEU A 161 15.09 9.91 -8.78
C LEU A 161 14.90 9.09 -10.06
N PRO A 162 15.96 8.51 -10.64
CA PRO A 162 15.84 7.70 -11.86
C PRO A 162 14.86 6.53 -11.73
N ALA A 163 14.78 5.92 -10.54
CA ALA A 163 13.83 4.85 -10.24
C ALA A 163 12.46 5.37 -9.74
N GLY A 164 12.26 6.67 -9.69
CA GLY A 164 11.05 7.32 -9.19
C GLY A 164 10.93 7.32 -7.66
N PRO A 165 9.82 7.89 -7.13
CA PRO A 165 9.51 7.94 -5.70
C PRO A 165 9.23 6.55 -5.13
N LEU A 166 9.11 6.43 -3.80
CA LEU A 166 8.74 5.18 -3.14
C LEU A 166 7.23 4.97 -3.17
N VAL A 167 6.78 3.72 -3.26
CA VAL A 167 5.36 3.38 -3.09
C VAL A 167 4.97 3.48 -1.62
N ALA A 168 4.01 4.35 -1.34
CA ALA A 168 3.45 4.61 -0.02
C ALA A 168 2.26 3.72 0.30
N ASP A 169 1.35 3.57 -0.66
CA ASP A 169 0.18 2.71 -0.52
C ASP A 169 -0.38 2.31 -1.88
N TYR A 170 -1.33 1.38 -1.90
CA TYR A 170 -2.18 1.12 -3.05
C TYR A 170 -3.58 0.68 -2.63
N ASP A 171 -4.52 0.83 -3.56
CA ASP A 171 -5.85 0.24 -3.46
C ASP A 171 -6.30 -0.27 -4.83
N VAL A 172 -7.16 -1.30 -4.87
CA VAL A 172 -7.64 -1.93 -6.10
C VAL A 172 -9.15 -1.79 -6.19
N THR A 173 -9.62 -1.16 -7.26
CA THR A 173 -11.03 -1.13 -7.63
C THR A 173 -11.35 -2.34 -8.48
N CYS A 174 -12.24 -3.18 -7.98
CA CYS A 174 -12.72 -4.36 -8.70
C CYS A 174 -13.71 -3.96 -9.82
N PRO A 175 -13.71 -4.68 -10.95
CA PRO A 175 -14.76 -4.51 -11.95
C PRO A 175 -16.13 -4.83 -11.34
N ASP A 176 -17.16 -4.08 -11.71
CA ASP A 176 -18.53 -4.46 -11.44
C ASP A 176 -18.84 -5.79 -12.13
N LEU A 177 -18.99 -6.87 -11.35
CA LEU A 177 -19.48 -8.13 -11.90
C LEU A 177 -20.98 -7.99 -12.17
N PRO A 178 -21.48 -8.27 -13.38
CA PRO A 178 -22.92 -8.31 -13.60
C PRO A 178 -23.52 -9.35 -12.65
N SER A 179 -24.55 -8.97 -11.90
CA SER A 179 -25.30 -9.85 -11.02
C SER A 179 -25.77 -11.08 -11.82
N GLN A 180 -25.37 -12.28 -11.38
CA GLN A 180 -25.93 -13.52 -11.91
C GLN A 180 -27.44 -13.50 -11.65
N PRO A 181 -28.31 -13.73 -12.66
CA PRO A 181 -29.72 -13.96 -12.40
C PRO A 181 -29.83 -15.28 -11.61
N GLY A 182 -30.53 -15.22 -10.48
CA GLY A 182 -30.84 -16.39 -9.64
C GLY A 182 -31.90 -17.31 -10.25
#